data_AF-A0A8C8RE15-F1
#
_entry.id   AF-A0A8C8RE15-F1
#
_cell.length_a   1.000
_cell.length_b   1.000
_cell.length_c   1.000
_cell.angle_alpha   90.00
_cell.angle_beta   90.00
_cell.angle_gamma   90.00
#
_symmetry.space_group_name_H-M   'P 1'
#
loop_
_entity.id
_entity.type
_entity.pdbx_description
1 polymer ?
#
loop_
_entity_poly.entity_id
_entity_poly.type
_entity_poly.pdbx_seq_one_letter_code
_entity_poly.pdbx_strand_id
1 'polypeptide(L)'
;MMGGVLEVKKEDILKIEIPPPPFISKPDTLWNEEEKKVFKEYEKKVKELNEEREKYRKTLETELKKLQNSIQETTQTFDDTVSKLFERKVKSEMVIYQEELKISNLLYSLLLDEELSTREAGLNHFLEKKRKEKLSTAAAVQTARAQVDAYRETYDNLAAEDKILERGFRKEFSDVPAYHIDHLFKLYKRRPRAQKIKMHLDTANPYGDRPGSARAYKEALAHLMKAIDEMDDPGNMPEGLDLPVWERFCLARRTKVESEQLVKRKALTLAEMQAFLQKRVEDDEKIRMDIDKILSELNMLREEKMRFQLDLNIQFLLKQGQVELESAAELIPDYTDAILIHKSVIEELNCIIRAQGEKKIASMVESKDFSKGIFQLEWEHKKMKMLMEDLNQKARDIQNLHVSRDRQLVSNFSYLLHSTGNTQLHKKNVKNRQKAFKELEKRICLKEQANYKLSQELQEVLVSVSERRHIFELVSEKAAKEHYQDIVQRRQLVDLAKEQAQEISILQAEVERLRMRTFPALLEMEY
;
A
#
# COMPACT_ATOMS: atom_id res chain seq x y z
N MET A 1 -66.09 -13.62 74.18
CA MET A 1 -65.02 -14.60 74.41
C MET A 1 -63.70 -13.99 73.97
N MET A 2 -62.88 -13.62 74.95
CA MET A 2 -61.41 -13.56 74.94
C MET A 2 -60.71 -13.17 73.63
N GLY A 3 -60.81 -11.90 73.24
CA GLY A 3 -59.80 -11.26 72.38
C GLY A 3 -58.52 -10.96 73.16
N GLY A 4 -57.92 -11.98 73.78
CA GLY A 4 -56.72 -11.86 74.58
C GLY A 4 -55.53 -11.57 73.68
N VAL A 5 -55.11 -10.31 73.61
CA VAL A 5 -53.78 -9.94 73.11
C VAL A 5 -52.79 -10.32 74.22
N LEU A 6 -52.15 -11.48 74.06
CA LEU A 6 -51.31 -12.13 75.08
C LEU A 6 -49.91 -11.49 75.24
N GLU A 7 -49.57 -10.50 74.42
CA GLU A 7 -48.34 -9.72 74.56
C GLU A 7 -48.67 -8.24 74.33
N VAL A 8 -48.52 -7.41 75.36
CA VAL A 8 -48.52 -5.94 75.20
C VAL A 8 -47.40 -5.64 74.21
N LYS A 9 -47.75 -5.21 73.00
CA LYS A 9 -46.74 -4.91 71.98
C LYS A 9 -46.03 -3.65 72.45
N LYS A 10 -44.70 -3.56 72.25
CA LYS A 10 -43.94 -2.34 72.58
C LYS A 10 -44.48 -1.09 71.85
N GLU A 11 -45.22 -1.28 70.75
CA GLU A 11 -45.98 -0.26 70.02
C GLU A 11 -47.12 0.38 70.83
N ASP A 12 -47.66 -0.32 71.85
CA ASP A 12 -48.76 0.17 72.67
C ASP A 12 -48.30 1.31 73.60
N ILE A 13 -46.99 1.37 73.93
CA ILE A 13 -46.35 2.47 74.70
C ILE A 13 -46.52 3.83 73.98
N LEU A 14 -46.61 3.82 72.65
CA LEU A 14 -46.85 5.02 71.85
C LEU A 14 -48.31 5.49 71.88
N LYS A 15 -49.25 4.59 72.22
CA LYS A 15 -50.71 4.87 72.25
C LYS A 15 -51.24 5.22 73.63
N ILE A 16 -50.47 4.97 74.70
CA ILE A 16 -50.86 5.30 76.07
C ILE A 16 -50.72 6.80 76.28
N GLU A 17 -51.84 7.50 76.41
CA GLU A 17 -51.88 8.90 76.87
C GLU A 17 -52.31 8.94 78.33
N ILE A 18 -51.53 9.61 79.18
CA ILE A 18 -51.89 9.79 80.59
C ILE A 18 -52.79 11.05 80.65
N PRO A 19 -54.08 10.91 81.01
CA PRO A 19 -55.01 12.03 80.98
C PRO A 19 -54.61 13.11 82.00
N PRO A 20 -54.68 14.40 81.64
CA PRO A 20 -54.35 15.47 82.55
C PRO A 20 -55.33 15.48 83.74
N PRO A 21 -54.83 15.67 84.97
CA PRO A 21 -55.69 15.86 86.13
C PRO A 21 -56.70 16.99 85.90
N PRO A 22 -57.97 16.83 86.31
CA PRO A 22 -59.07 17.75 85.97
C PRO A 22 -58.91 19.17 86.52
N PHE A 23 -58.00 19.39 87.49
CA PHE A 23 -57.74 20.68 88.14
C PHE A 23 -56.67 21.55 87.45
N ILE A 24 -56.01 21.05 86.39
CA ILE A 24 -55.02 21.79 85.57
C ILE A 24 -55.61 23.05 84.90
N SER A 25 -56.94 23.11 84.76
CA SER A 25 -57.67 24.27 84.24
C SER A 25 -57.76 25.46 85.22
N LYS A 26 -57.36 25.27 86.50
CA LYS A 26 -57.32 26.32 87.54
C LYS A 26 -55.89 26.84 87.74
N PRO A 27 -55.68 28.14 88.04
CA PRO A 27 -54.35 28.72 88.26
C PRO A 27 -53.58 28.04 89.42
N ASP A 28 -52.28 27.80 89.23
CA ASP A 28 -51.35 27.11 90.15
C ASP A 28 -51.35 27.64 91.61
N THR A 29 -51.78 28.88 91.79
CA THR A 29 -51.87 29.56 93.10
C THR A 29 -53.00 29.04 93.98
N LEU A 30 -53.98 28.31 93.42
CA LEU A 30 -55.16 27.82 94.13
C LEU A 30 -55.12 26.31 94.42
N TRP A 31 -54.00 25.65 94.16
CA TRP A 31 -53.88 24.21 94.36
C TRP A 31 -53.63 23.86 95.82
N ASN A 32 -54.43 22.94 96.36
CA ASN A 32 -54.22 22.35 97.69
C ASN A 32 -52.94 21.48 97.71
N GLU A 33 -52.38 21.22 98.90
CA GLU A 33 -51.15 20.40 99.03
C GLU A 33 -51.31 18.98 98.47
N GLU A 34 -52.51 18.42 98.54
CA GLU A 34 -52.84 17.12 97.95
C GLU A 34 -52.90 17.18 96.41
N GLU A 35 -53.45 18.25 95.83
CA GLU A 35 -53.49 18.48 94.37
C GLU A 35 -52.08 18.69 93.79
N LYS A 36 -51.19 19.36 94.54
CA LYS A 36 -49.77 19.48 94.20
C LYS A 36 -49.03 18.14 94.21
N LYS A 37 -49.39 17.20 95.11
CA LYS A 37 -48.83 15.84 95.12
C LYS A 37 -49.32 15.03 93.92
N VAL A 38 -50.62 15.08 93.62
CA VAL A 38 -51.22 14.38 92.46
C VAL A 38 -50.63 14.89 91.14
N PHE A 39 -50.38 16.19 91.01
CA PHE A 39 -49.71 16.75 89.83
C PHE A 39 -48.25 16.30 89.71
N LYS A 40 -47.48 16.26 90.81
CA LYS A 40 -46.10 15.73 90.81
C LYS A 40 -46.03 14.25 90.42
N GLU A 41 -47.00 13.44 90.87
CA GLU A 41 -47.12 12.05 90.46
C GLU A 41 -47.52 11.90 88.98
N TYR A 42 -48.40 12.76 88.49
CA TYR A 42 -48.75 12.84 87.07
C TYR A 42 -47.53 13.21 86.22
N GLU A 43 -46.79 14.26 86.58
CA GLU A 43 -45.56 14.65 85.89
C GLU A 43 -44.51 13.54 85.88
N LYS A 44 -44.37 12.82 87.01
CA LYS A 44 -43.43 11.70 87.11
C LYS A 44 -43.83 10.58 86.15
N LYS A 45 -45.11 10.19 86.12
CA LYS A 45 -45.63 9.17 85.19
C LYS A 45 -45.51 9.59 83.73
N VAL A 46 -45.74 10.88 83.41
CA VAL A 46 -45.54 11.43 82.06
C VAL A 46 -44.06 11.42 81.66
N LYS A 47 -43.14 11.75 82.58
CA LYS A 47 -41.69 11.66 82.35
C LYS A 47 -41.24 10.22 82.12
N GLU A 48 -41.68 9.27 82.96
CA GLU A 48 -41.37 7.84 82.81
C GLU A 48 -41.89 7.29 81.47
N LEU A 49 -43.13 7.63 81.09
CA LEU A 49 -43.72 7.23 79.81
C LEU A 49 -42.97 7.85 78.61
N ASN A 50 -42.55 9.12 78.70
CA ASN A 50 -41.73 9.74 77.66
C ASN A 50 -40.34 9.12 77.56
N GLU A 51 -39.72 8.74 78.68
CA GLU A 51 -38.44 8.03 78.69
C GLU A 51 -38.56 6.63 78.05
N GLU A 52 -39.65 5.90 78.31
CA GLU A 52 -39.93 4.61 77.67
C GLU A 52 -40.18 4.75 76.16
N ARG A 53 -40.95 5.77 75.74
CA ARG A 53 -41.16 6.10 74.32
C ARG A 53 -39.84 6.44 73.63
N GLU A 54 -38.97 7.20 74.28
CA GLU A 54 -37.67 7.58 73.73
C GLU A 54 -36.70 6.38 73.66
N LYS A 55 -36.72 5.48 74.65
CA LYS A 55 -35.98 4.21 74.59
C LYS A 55 -36.47 3.36 73.42
N TYR A 56 -37.79 3.27 73.23
CA TYR A 56 -38.38 2.51 72.13
C TYR A 56 -38.07 3.11 70.76
N ARG A 57 -38.14 4.44 70.63
CA ARG A 57 -37.70 5.17 69.43
C ARG A 57 -36.24 4.84 69.09
N LYS A 58 -35.34 4.92 70.08
CA LYS A 58 -33.91 4.59 69.87
C LYS A 58 -33.72 3.14 69.43
N THR A 59 -34.47 2.18 69.97
CA THR A 59 -34.40 0.79 69.49
C THR A 59 -34.84 0.68 68.03
N LEU A 60 -35.95 1.31 67.64
CA LEU A 60 -36.42 1.32 66.26
C LEU A 60 -35.44 2.02 65.32
N GLU A 61 -34.83 3.14 65.73
CA GLU A 61 -33.79 3.82 64.95
C GLU A 61 -32.56 2.94 64.73
N THR A 62 -32.15 2.16 65.74
CA THR A 62 -31.02 1.23 65.59
C THR A 62 -31.36 0.06 64.69
N GLU A 63 -32.58 -0.48 64.77
CA GLU A 63 -33.05 -1.55 63.89
C GLU A 63 -33.17 -1.05 62.45
N LEU A 64 -33.73 0.14 62.25
CA LEU A 64 -33.80 0.80 60.95
C LEU A 64 -32.41 1.00 60.35
N LYS A 65 -31.44 1.51 61.11
CA LYS A 65 -30.04 1.66 60.65
C LYS A 65 -29.41 0.31 60.29
N LYS A 66 -29.63 -0.74 61.10
CA LYS A 66 -29.13 -2.09 60.81
C LYS A 66 -29.73 -2.64 59.52
N LEU A 67 -31.04 -2.47 59.31
CA LEU A 67 -31.72 -2.89 58.08
C LEU A 67 -31.22 -2.10 56.87
N GLN A 68 -31.06 -0.79 56.99
CA GLN A 68 -30.49 0.06 55.93
C GLN A 68 -29.08 -0.39 55.54
N ASN A 69 -28.20 -0.63 56.51
CA ASN A 69 -26.85 -1.11 56.25
C ASN A 69 -26.86 -2.50 55.59
N SER A 70 -27.70 -3.42 56.09
CA SER A 70 -27.85 -4.76 55.51
C SER A 70 -28.36 -4.71 54.06
N ILE A 71 -29.33 -3.84 53.76
CA ILE A 71 -29.81 -3.61 52.39
C ILE A 71 -28.69 -3.06 51.51
N GLN A 72 -27.93 -2.08 52.00
CA GLN A 72 -26.81 -1.49 51.26
C GLN A 72 -25.74 -2.53 50.93
N GLU A 73 -25.31 -3.33 51.92
CA GLU A 73 -24.34 -4.41 51.73
C GLU A 73 -24.86 -5.47 50.74
N THR A 74 -26.13 -5.87 50.86
CA THR A 74 -26.74 -6.84 49.95
C THR A 74 -26.83 -6.30 48.52
N THR A 75 -27.16 -5.01 48.36
CA THR A 75 -27.23 -4.36 47.04
C THR A 75 -25.84 -4.28 46.42
N GLN A 76 -24.84 -3.83 47.19
CA GLN A 76 -23.45 -3.75 46.72
C GLN A 76 -22.90 -5.12 46.31
N THR A 77 -23.15 -6.16 47.11
CA THR A 77 -22.70 -7.52 46.76
C THR A 77 -23.42 -8.05 45.52
N PHE A 78 -24.70 -7.76 45.34
CA PHE A 78 -25.44 -8.08 44.12
C PHE A 78 -24.82 -7.37 42.91
N ASP A 79 -24.62 -6.06 42.97
CA ASP A 79 -24.04 -5.26 41.89
C ASP A 79 -22.63 -5.75 41.50
N ASP A 80 -21.80 -6.12 42.49
CA ASP A 80 -20.48 -6.72 42.25
C ASP A 80 -20.57 -8.07 41.52
N THR A 81 -21.56 -8.90 41.87
CA THR A 81 -21.78 -10.19 41.19
C THR A 81 -22.27 -9.99 39.76
N VAL A 82 -23.19 -9.05 39.53
CA VAL A 82 -23.67 -8.69 38.18
C VAL A 82 -22.53 -8.15 37.34
N SER A 83 -21.69 -7.29 37.89
CA SER A 83 -20.52 -6.73 37.20
C SER A 83 -19.53 -7.84 36.80
N LYS A 84 -19.23 -8.79 37.70
CA LYS A 84 -18.38 -9.95 37.38
C LYS A 84 -18.99 -10.86 36.31
N LEU A 85 -20.31 -11.08 36.36
CA LEU A 85 -21.01 -11.86 35.34
C LEU A 85 -20.99 -11.16 33.98
N PHE A 86 -21.17 -9.83 33.97
CA PHE A 86 -21.08 -9.03 32.75
C PHE A 86 -19.68 -9.08 32.15
N GLU A 87 -18.63 -8.89 32.95
CA GLU A 87 -17.25 -9.05 32.47
C GLU A 87 -16.99 -10.43 31.89
N ARG A 88 -17.52 -11.48 32.53
CA ARG A 88 -17.39 -12.86 32.04
C ARG A 88 -18.14 -13.05 30.72
N LYS A 89 -19.35 -12.48 30.59
CA LYS A 89 -20.12 -12.51 29.35
C LYS A 89 -19.34 -11.86 28.20
N VAL A 90 -18.86 -10.63 28.41
CA VAL A 90 -18.09 -9.89 27.40
C VAL A 90 -16.83 -10.65 26.99
N LYS A 91 -16.08 -11.22 27.94
CA LYS A 91 -14.90 -12.04 27.64
C LYS A 91 -15.24 -13.30 26.84
N SER A 92 -16.33 -13.99 27.19
CA SER A 92 -16.78 -15.16 26.44
C SER A 92 -17.21 -14.80 25.02
N GLU A 93 -18.03 -13.76 24.85
CA GLU A 93 -18.48 -13.28 23.53
C GLU A 93 -17.30 -12.86 22.66
N MET A 94 -16.34 -12.13 23.22
CA MET A 94 -15.10 -11.76 22.53
C MET A 94 -14.33 -12.96 21.99
N VAL A 95 -14.17 -14.04 22.78
CA VAL A 95 -13.50 -15.27 22.33
C VAL A 95 -14.31 -15.98 21.25
N ILE A 96 -15.65 -16.03 21.39
CA ILE A 96 -16.53 -16.64 20.38
C ILE A 96 -16.37 -15.90 19.05
N TYR A 97 -16.49 -14.56 19.05
CA TYR A 97 -16.36 -13.76 17.84
C TYR A 97 -14.96 -13.87 17.22
N GLN A 98 -13.92 -13.98 18.04
CA GLN A 98 -12.56 -14.23 17.55
C GLN A 98 -12.46 -15.56 16.80
N GLU A 99 -12.99 -16.65 17.37
CA GLU A 99 -12.96 -17.95 16.70
C GLU A 99 -13.88 -18.00 15.47
N GLU A 100 -15.04 -17.35 15.50
CA GLU A 100 -15.94 -17.21 14.35
C GLU A 100 -15.29 -16.46 13.18
N LEU A 101 -14.57 -15.36 13.48
CA LEU A 101 -13.82 -14.62 12.48
C LEU A 101 -12.70 -15.48 11.89
N LYS A 102 -11.98 -16.22 12.73
CA LYS A 102 -10.92 -17.14 12.29
C LYS A 102 -11.48 -18.25 11.40
N ILE A 103 -12.61 -18.85 11.76
CA ILE A 103 -13.29 -19.86 10.94
C ILE A 103 -13.69 -19.24 9.60
N SER A 104 -14.28 -18.05 9.60
CA SER A 104 -14.70 -17.35 8.39
C SER A 104 -13.51 -17.06 7.45
N ASN A 105 -12.40 -16.58 7.99
CA ASN A 105 -11.18 -16.34 7.24
C ASN A 105 -10.58 -17.63 6.68
N LEU A 106 -10.57 -18.73 7.44
CA LEU A 106 -10.11 -20.03 6.97
C LEU A 106 -11.00 -20.58 5.85
N LEU A 107 -12.33 -20.48 5.99
CA LEU A 107 -13.27 -20.88 4.96
C LEU A 107 -13.06 -20.08 3.67
N TYR A 108 -12.87 -18.76 3.79
CA TYR A 108 -12.54 -17.91 2.65
C TYR A 108 -11.24 -18.36 1.98
N SER A 109 -10.19 -18.64 2.77
CA SER A 109 -8.92 -19.12 2.22
C SER A 109 -9.02 -20.47 1.52
N LEU A 110 -9.82 -21.39 2.06
CA LEU A 110 -10.07 -22.69 1.44
C LEU A 110 -10.86 -22.56 0.14
N LEU A 111 -11.88 -21.70 0.11
CA LEU A 111 -12.66 -21.41 -1.09
C LEU A 111 -11.76 -20.84 -2.19
N LEU A 112 -10.88 -19.91 -1.85
CA LEU A 112 -9.95 -19.33 -2.82
C LEU A 112 -8.95 -20.37 -3.35
N ASP A 113 -8.41 -21.26 -2.51
CA ASP A 113 -7.53 -22.34 -2.96
C ASP A 113 -8.26 -23.34 -3.88
N GLU A 114 -9.55 -23.62 -3.61
CA GLU A 114 -10.40 -24.42 -4.49
C GLU A 114 -10.65 -23.73 -5.84
N GLU A 115 -10.95 -22.43 -5.86
CA GLU A 115 -11.09 -21.63 -7.08
C GLU A 115 -9.79 -21.61 -7.92
N LEU A 116 -8.64 -21.41 -7.27
CA LEU A 116 -7.34 -21.47 -7.94
C LEU A 116 -7.06 -22.87 -8.50
N SER A 117 -7.37 -23.92 -7.73
CA SER A 117 -7.16 -25.32 -8.14
C SER A 117 -8.08 -25.74 -9.29
N THR A 118 -9.35 -25.33 -9.27
CA THR A 118 -10.30 -25.58 -10.37
C THR A 118 -9.91 -24.83 -11.63
N ARG A 119 -9.45 -23.58 -11.52
CA ARG A 119 -8.90 -22.81 -12.64
C ARG A 119 -7.64 -23.48 -13.22
N GLU A 120 -6.73 -23.95 -12.38
CA GLU A 120 -5.53 -24.68 -12.82
C GLU A 120 -5.91 -25.97 -13.56
N ALA A 121 -6.86 -26.74 -13.05
CA ALA A 121 -7.37 -27.94 -13.71
C ALA A 121 -8.01 -27.62 -15.07
N GLY A 122 -8.82 -26.55 -15.15
CA GLY A 122 -9.43 -26.09 -16.40
C GLY A 122 -8.40 -25.69 -17.46
N LEU A 123 -7.36 -24.93 -17.08
CA LEU A 123 -6.27 -24.56 -17.98
C LEU A 123 -5.46 -25.78 -18.44
N ASN A 124 -5.17 -26.73 -17.55
CA ASN A 124 -4.50 -27.98 -17.92
C ASN A 124 -5.33 -28.79 -18.92
N HIS A 125 -6.64 -28.88 -18.72
CA HIS A 125 -7.54 -29.55 -19.67
C HIS A 125 -7.53 -28.87 -21.05
N PHE A 126 -7.59 -27.53 -21.09
CA PHE A 126 -7.53 -26.78 -22.33
C PHE A 126 -6.17 -26.92 -23.03
N LEU A 127 -5.08 -26.93 -22.26
CA LEU A 127 -3.73 -27.20 -22.76
C LEU A 127 -3.63 -28.58 -23.42
N GLU A 128 -4.17 -29.63 -22.79
CA GLU A 128 -4.19 -30.98 -23.37
C GLU A 128 -5.00 -31.04 -24.67
N LYS A 129 -6.16 -30.36 -24.71
CA LYS A 129 -6.97 -30.24 -25.93
C LYS A 129 -6.17 -29.58 -27.05
N LYS A 130 -5.52 -28.45 -26.76
CA LYS A 130 -4.69 -27.72 -27.73
C LYS A 130 -3.47 -28.52 -28.19
N ARG A 131 -2.84 -29.29 -27.31
CA ARG A 131 -1.75 -30.22 -27.67
C ARG A 131 -2.23 -31.31 -28.64
N LYS A 132 -3.43 -31.86 -28.45
CA LYS A 132 -4.03 -32.82 -29.40
C LYS A 132 -4.34 -32.16 -30.75
N GLU A 133 -4.90 -30.95 -30.75
CA GLU A 133 -5.12 -30.15 -31.97
C GLU A 133 -3.81 -29.87 -32.71
N LYS A 134 -2.72 -29.58 -31.98
CA LYS A 134 -1.37 -29.34 -32.52
C LYS A 134 -0.80 -30.56 -33.23
N LEU A 135 -0.95 -31.76 -32.65
CA LEU A 135 -0.51 -33.00 -33.30
C LEU A 135 -1.25 -33.24 -34.63
N SER A 136 -2.57 -33.02 -34.64
CA SER A 136 -3.40 -33.17 -35.83
C SER A 136 -3.03 -32.17 -36.93
N THR A 137 -2.85 -30.89 -36.57
CA THR A 137 -2.49 -29.83 -37.51
C THR A 137 -1.06 -29.97 -38.04
N ALA A 138 -0.10 -30.36 -37.20
CA ALA A 138 1.26 -30.68 -37.64
C ALA A 138 1.29 -31.83 -38.65
N ALA A 139 0.51 -32.90 -38.43
CA ALA A 139 0.40 -34.00 -39.38
C ALA A 139 -0.23 -33.55 -40.72
N ALA A 140 -1.24 -32.68 -40.67
CA ALA A 140 -1.84 -32.10 -41.87
C ALA A 140 -0.85 -31.21 -42.66
N VAL A 141 -0.03 -30.40 -41.97
CA VAL A 141 1.05 -29.61 -42.57
C VAL A 141 2.08 -30.51 -43.23
N GLN A 142 2.51 -31.59 -42.56
CA GLN A 142 3.48 -32.54 -43.11
C GLN A 142 2.95 -33.21 -44.38
N THR A 143 1.67 -33.60 -44.38
CA THR A 143 1.00 -34.21 -45.54
C THR A 143 0.90 -33.23 -46.70
N ALA A 144 0.46 -31.99 -46.44
CA ALA A 144 0.37 -30.95 -47.46
C ALA A 144 1.75 -30.59 -48.04
N ARG A 145 2.79 -30.54 -47.19
CA ARG A 145 4.17 -30.30 -47.64
C ARG A 145 4.66 -31.42 -48.56
N ALA A 146 4.46 -32.67 -48.17
CA ALA A 146 4.82 -33.81 -49.03
C ALA A 146 4.12 -33.77 -50.40
N GLN A 147 2.84 -33.37 -50.44
CA GLN A 147 2.10 -33.20 -51.70
C GLN A 147 2.65 -32.05 -52.56
N VAL A 148 2.99 -30.91 -51.95
CA VAL A 148 3.62 -29.78 -52.64
C VAL A 148 4.98 -30.17 -53.19
N ASP A 149 5.81 -30.86 -52.40
CA ASP A 149 7.16 -31.26 -52.81
C ASP A 149 7.11 -32.27 -53.96
N ALA A 150 6.23 -33.28 -53.88
CA ALA A 150 6.00 -34.22 -54.98
C ALA A 150 5.50 -33.52 -56.25
N TYR A 151 4.57 -32.57 -56.12
CA TYR A 151 4.07 -31.82 -57.28
C TYR A 151 5.16 -30.91 -57.87
N ARG A 152 5.99 -30.30 -57.03
CA ARG A 152 7.12 -29.48 -57.44
C ARG A 152 8.13 -30.28 -58.24
N GLU A 153 8.46 -31.50 -57.84
CA GLU A 153 9.32 -32.40 -58.61
C GLU A 153 8.75 -32.65 -60.02
N THR A 154 7.44 -32.93 -60.13
CA THR A 154 6.80 -33.10 -61.46
C THR A 154 6.86 -31.83 -62.30
N TYR A 155 6.72 -30.65 -61.69
CA TYR A 155 6.83 -29.37 -62.37
C TYR A 155 8.27 -29.10 -62.83
N ASP A 156 9.26 -29.34 -61.98
CA ASP A 156 10.68 -29.12 -62.27
C ASP A 156 11.16 -30.04 -63.40
N ASN A 157 10.69 -31.30 -63.43
CA ASN A 157 10.94 -32.23 -64.54
C ASN A 157 10.36 -31.72 -65.86
N LEU A 158 9.08 -31.30 -65.88
CA LEU A 158 8.45 -30.74 -67.08
C LEU A 158 9.12 -29.44 -67.55
N ALA A 159 9.54 -28.58 -66.62
CA ALA A 159 10.27 -27.37 -66.93
C ALA A 159 11.68 -27.67 -67.46
N ALA A 160 12.31 -28.76 -67.03
CA ALA A 160 13.58 -29.22 -67.56
C ALA A 160 13.43 -29.81 -68.98
N GLU A 161 12.42 -30.66 -69.21
CA GLU A 161 12.08 -31.17 -70.55
C GLU A 161 11.81 -30.04 -71.54
N ASP A 162 11.03 -29.03 -71.12
CA ASP A 162 10.75 -27.83 -71.92
C ASP A 162 12.04 -27.08 -72.30
N LYS A 163 12.99 -26.93 -71.36
CA LYS A 163 14.32 -26.36 -71.64
C LYS A 163 15.16 -27.23 -72.58
N ILE A 164 15.01 -28.55 -72.51
CA ILE A 164 15.70 -29.48 -73.40
C ILE A 164 15.18 -29.32 -74.83
N LEU A 165 13.86 -29.18 -75.05
CA LEU A 165 13.29 -28.91 -76.37
C LEU A 165 13.89 -27.66 -77.01
N GLU A 166 14.03 -26.57 -76.24
CA GLU A 166 14.62 -25.32 -76.74
C GLU A 166 16.12 -25.46 -77.09
N ARG A 167 16.89 -26.20 -76.28
CA ARG A 167 18.31 -26.47 -76.54
C ARG A 167 18.52 -27.47 -77.67
N GLY A 168 17.60 -28.41 -77.83
CA GLY A 168 17.61 -29.47 -78.83
C GLY A 168 17.26 -28.99 -80.23
N PHE A 169 16.53 -27.87 -80.36
CA PHE A 169 16.09 -27.33 -81.65
C PHE A 169 17.22 -27.26 -82.70
N ARG A 170 18.38 -26.70 -82.36
CA ARG A 170 19.50 -26.57 -83.32
C ARG A 170 20.07 -27.92 -83.77
N LYS A 171 19.96 -28.96 -82.94
CA LYS A 171 20.41 -30.32 -83.29
C LYS A 171 19.41 -31.03 -84.21
N GLU A 172 18.11 -30.80 -84.00
CA GLU A 172 17.01 -31.37 -84.77
C GLU A 172 16.97 -30.91 -86.24
N PHE A 173 17.48 -29.70 -86.53
CA PHE A 173 17.56 -29.13 -87.88
C PHE A 173 19.00 -29.07 -88.43
N SER A 174 19.89 -29.96 -87.98
CA SER A 174 21.30 -29.98 -88.40
C SER A 174 21.53 -30.32 -89.88
N ASP A 175 20.52 -30.85 -90.55
CA ASP A 175 20.42 -31.14 -91.98
C ASP A 175 20.13 -29.89 -92.84
N VAL A 176 19.80 -28.75 -92.23
CA VAL A 176 19.44 -27.50 -92.91
C VAL A 176 20.64 -26.52 -92.92
N PRO A 177 20.83 -25.67 -93.95
CA PRO A 177 21.90 -24.67 -93.95
C PRO A 177 21.85 -23.73 -92.72
N ALA A 178 23.02 -23.38 -92.17
CA ALA A 178 23.14 -22.64 -90.91
C ALA A 178 22.38 -21.30 -90.88
N TYR A 179 22.31 -20.58 -92.00
CA TYR A 179 21.58 -19.31 -92.08
C TYR A 179 20.06 -19.50 -91.94
N HIS A 180 19.51 -20.61 -92.45
CA HIS A 180 18.11 -20.98 -92.27
C HIS A 180 17.84 -21.46 -90.84
N ILE A 181 18.77 -22.19 -90.20
CA ILE A 181 18.62 -22.60 -88.79
C ILE A 181 18.45 -21.39 -87.87
N ASP A 182 19.27 -20.35 -88.03
CA ASP A 182 19.17 -19.13 -87.21
C ASP A 182 17.86 -18.35 -87.47
N HIS A 183 17.41 -18.32 -88.72
CA HIS A 183 16.12 -17.71 -89.09
C HIS A 183 14.94 -18.49 -88.49
N LEU A 184 14.94 -19.82 -88.63
CA LEU A 184 13.93 -20.71 -88.03
C LEU A 184 13.95 -20.62 -86.50
N PHE A 185 15.11 -20.52 -85.86
CA PHE A 185 15.18 -20.37 -84.40
C PHE A 185 14.56 -19.06 -83.91
N LYS A 186 14.68 -17.95 -84.66
CA LYS A 186 13.98 -16.70 -84.35
C LYS A 186 12.46 -16.87 -84.46
N LEU A 187 11.98 -17.58 -85.49
CA LEU A 187 10.56 -17.90 -85.64
C LEU A 187 10.06 -18.88 -84.57
N TYR A 188 10.91 -19.81 -84.13
CA TYR A 188 10.65 -20.77 -83.06
C TYR A 188 10.47 -20.08 -81.70
N LYS A 189 11.18 -18.98 -81.46
CA LYS A 189 11.02 -18.15 -80.23
C LYS A 189 9.88 -17.15 -80.30
N ARG A 190 9.38 -16.86 -81.50
CA ARG A 190 8.26 -15.94 -81.68
C ARG A 190 6.98 -16.59 -81.13
N ARG A 191 6.24 -15.84 -80.30
CA ARG A 191 4.95 -16.26 -79.76
C ARG A 191 3.85 -15.31 -80.25
N PRO A 192 2.62 -15.79 -80.44
CA PRO A 192 1.48 -14.92 -80.70
C PRO A 192 1.35 -13.88 -79.59
N ARG A 193 1.02 -12.64 -79.95
CA ARG A 193 0.75 -11.60 -78.94
C ARG A 193 -0.51 -12.00 -78.17
N ALA A 194 -0.39 -12.14 -76.85
CA ALA A 194 -1.55 -12.42 -76.01
C ALA A 194 -2.57 -11.28 -76.15
N GLN A 195 -3.74 -11.55 -76.73
CA GLN A 195 -4.88 -10.65 -76.61
C GLN A 195 -5.26 -10.60 -75.12
N LYS A 196 -5.31 -9.39 -74.56
CA LYS A 196 -5.75 -9.17 -73.17
C LYS A 196 -7.23 -9.52 -73.08
N ILE A 197 -7.56 -10.78 -72.85
CA ILE A 197 -8.90 -11.19 -72.44
C ILE A 197 -9.12 -10.56 -71.06
N LYS A 198 -9.96 -9.51 -70.99
CA LYS A 198 -10.40 -8.91 -69.72
C LYS A 198 -11.19 -9.99 -68.97
N MET A 199 -10.55 -10.60 -67.97
CA MET A 199 -11.24 -11.49 -67.04
C MET A 199 -12.10 -10.64 -66.09
N HIS A 200 -13.42 -10.84 -66.12
CA HIS A 200 -14.32 -10.34 -65.09
C HIS A 200 -14.14 -11.22 -63.84
N LEU A 201 -13.46 -10.70 -62.82
CA LEU A 201 -13.25 -11.38 -61.54
C LEU A 201 -14.48 -11.15 -60.65
N ASP A 202 -15.57 -11.86 -60.89
CA ASP A 202 -16.61 -12.02 -59.87
C ASP A 202 -16.15 -13.06 -58.85
N THR A 203 -15.42 -12.60 -57.83
CA THR A 203 -14.87 -13.45 -56.78
C THR A 203 -15.49 -13.07 -55.44
N ALA A 204 -16.73 -13.52 -55.19
CA ALA A 204 -17.37 -13.38 -53.88
C ALA A 204 -18.03 -14.65 -53.34
N ASN A 205 -18.08 -15.76 -54.09
CA ASN A 205 -18.72 -16.99 -53.61
C ASN A 205 -17.71 -18.16 -53.46
N PRO A 206 -17.40 -18.61 -52.23
CA PRO A 206 -16.52 -19.75 -51.97
C PRO A 206 -17.11 -21.12 -52.33
N TYR A 207 -18.41 -21.21 -52.64
CA TYR A 207 -19.13 -22.46 -52.96
C TYR A 207 -19.80 -22.47 -54.35
N GLY A 208 -19.60 -21.43 -55.17
CA GLY A 208 -20.10 -21.44 -56.55
C GLY A 208 -19.35 -22.49 -57.37
N ASP A 209 -20.05 -23.14 -58.30
CA ASP A 209 -19.38 -23.96 -59.33
C ASP A 209 -18.22 -23.11 -59.89
N ARG A 210 -17.02 -23.68 -59.99
CA ARG A 210 -15.90 -23.08 -60.72
C ARG A 210 -15.80 -23.63 -62.16
N PRO A 211 -16.72 -23.35 -63.11
CA PRO A 211 -16.47 -23.59 -64.54
C PRO A 211 -15.71 -22.44 -65.20
N GLY A 212 -15.59 -21.26 -64.56
CA GLY A 212 -15.01 -20.06 -65.16
C GLY A 212 -13.54 -20.19 -65.55
N SER A 213 -12.68 -20.73 -64.67
CA SER A 213 -11.24 -20.82 -64.93
C SER A 213 -10.86 -21.92 -65.92
N ALA A 214 -11.52 -23.08 -65.86
CA ALA A 214 -11.26 -24.20 -66.76
C ALA A 214 -11.79 -23.92 -68.18
N ARG A 215 -12.97 -23.27 -68.32
CA ARG A 215 -13.48 -22.84 -69.62
C ARG A 215 -12.63 -21.69 -70.19
N ALA A 216 -12.31 -20.68 -69.39
CA ALA A 216 -11.45 -19.58 -69.83
C ALA A 216 -10.05 -20.05 -70.26
N TYR A 217 -9.48 -21.06 -69.59
CA TYR A 217 -8.23 -21.67 -70.01
C TYR A 217 -8.38 -22.41 -71.35
N LYS A 218 -9.44 -23.20 -71.52
CA LYS A 218 -9.71 -23.89 -72.80
C LYS A 218 -9.90 -22.91 -73.95
N GLU A 219 -10.63 -21.82 -73.72
CA GLU A 219 -10.85 -20.75 -74.69
C GLU A 219 -9.53 -20.01 -75.01
N ALA A 220 -8.74 -19.64 -73.99
CA ALA A 220 -7.43 -19.01 -74.17
C ALA A 220 -6.44 -19.92 -74.91
N LEU A 221 -6.45 -21.23 -74.63
CA LEU A 221 -5.64 -22.23 -75.34
C LEU A 221 -6.09 -22.36 -76.79
N ALA A 222 -7.40 -22.42 -77.05
CA ALA A 222 -7.94 -22.48 -78.41
C ALA A 222 -7.58 -21.22 -79.23
N HIS A 223 -7.67 -20.03 -78.62
CA HIS A 223 -7.22 -18.79 -79.25
C HIS A 223 -5.71 -18.78 -79.54
N LEU A 224 -4.90 -19.31 -78.63
CA LEU A 224 -3.46 -19.44 -78.83
C LEU A 224 -3.13 -20.41 -79.97
N MET A 225 -3.79 -21.57 -80.02
CA MET A 225 -3.60 -22.57 -81.08
C MET A 225 -3.99 -22.00 -82.45
N LYS A 226 -5.13 -21.30 -82.54
CA LYS A 226 -5.55 -20.62 -83.76
C LYS A 226 -4.52 -19.59 -84.25
N ALA A 227 -3.93 -18.82 -83.33
CA ALA A 227 -2.88 -17.87 -83.68
C ALA A 227 -1.56 -18.55 -84.08
N ILE A 228 -1.32 -19.80 -83.65
CA ILE A 228 -0.20 -20.61 -84.15
C ILE A 228 -0.49 -21.12 -85.56
N ASP A 229 -1.72 -21.57 -85.84
CA ASP A 229 -2.14 -21.98 -87.18
C ASP A 229 -1.89 -20.85 -88.20
N GLU A 230 -2.25 -19.60 -87.85
CA GLU A 230 -1.98 -18.42 -88.68
C GLU A 230 -0.48 -18.15 -88.90
N MET A 231 0.38 -18.46 -87.92
CA MET A 231 1.83 -18.33 -88.07
C MET A 231 2.47 -19.50 -88.82
N ASP A 232 1.87 -20.69 -88.81
CA ASP A 232 2.35 -21.92 -89.48
C ASP A 232 1.97 -21.91 -90.98
N ASP A 233 1.15 -20.96 -91.42
CA ASP A 233 0.72 -20.81 -92.81
C ASP A 233 1.92 -20.83 -93.79
N PRO A 234 1.87 -21.59 -94.90
CA PRO A 234 2.97 -21.70 -95.86
C PRO A 234 3.43 -20.36 -96.45
N GLY A 235 2.60 -19.32 -96.43
CA GLY A 235 2.98 -17.95 -96.82
C GLY A 235 4.01 -17.29 -95.90
N ASN A 236 4.21 -17.81 -94.69
CA ASN A 236 5.22 -17.33 -93.74
C ASN A 236 6.56 -18.09 -93.79
N MET A 237 6.69 -19.05 -94.71
CA MET A 237 7.89 -19.86 -94.89
C MET A 237 9.05 -19.01 -95.48
N PRO A 238 10.30 -19.15 -94.98
CA PRO A 238 11.44 -18.44 -95.54
C PRO A 238 11.72 -18.81 -97.00
N GLU A 239 12.07 -17.82 -97.82
CA GLU A 239 12.44 -18.04 -99.23
C GLU A 239 13.61 -19.02 -99.35
N GLY A 240 13.44 -20.09 -100.16
CA GLY A 240 14.46 -21.12 -100.38
C GLY A 240 14.40 -22.33 -99.44
N LEU A 241 13.43 -22.42 -98.54
CA LEU A 241 13.21 -23.58 -97.67
C LEU A 241 12.25 -24.60 -98.31
N ASP A 242 12.55 -25.89 -98.17
CA ASP A 242 11.67 -26.97 -98.63
C ASP A 242 10.43 -27.14 -97.73
N LEU A 243 9.27 -27.40 -98.36
CA LEU A 243 7.99 -27.58 -97.66
C LEU A 243 8.03 -28.68 -96.56
N PRO A 244 8.66 -29.85 -96.75
CA PRO A 244 8.77 -30.85 -95.68
C PRO A 244 9.57 -30.39 -94.46
N VAL A 245 10.57 -29.51 -94.66
CA VAL A 245 11.38 -28.94 -93.58
C VAL A 245 10.55 -27.92 -92.79
N TRP A 246 9.71 -27.15 -93.50
CA TRP A 246 8.74 -26.23 -92.88
C TRP A 246 7.68 -26.96 -92.06
N GLU A 247 7.11 -28.05 -92.58
CA GLU A 247 6.15 -28.88 -91.83
C GLU A 247 6.77 -29.46 -90.54
N ARG A 248 8.02 -29.95 -90.62
CA ARG A 248 8.78 -30.41 -89.44
C ARG A 248 9.02 -29.28 -88.43
N PHE A 249 9.30 -28.07 -88.91
CA PHE A 249 9.43 -26.87 -88.06
C PHE A 249 8.12 -26.51 -87.35
N CYS A 250 7.00 -26.48 -88.07
CA CYS A 250 5.68 -26.22 -87.51
C CYS A 250 5.33 -27.23 -86.40
N LEU A 251 5.63 -28.51 -86.62
CA LEU A 251 5.47 -29.56 -85.60
C LEU A 251 6.33 -29.29 -84.37
N ALA A 252 7.63 -29.02 -84.53
CA ALA A 252 8.52 -28.72 -83.40
C ALA A 252 8.07 -27.47 -82.62
N ARG A 253 7.57 -26.44 -83.32
CA ARG A 253 7.01 -25.22 -82.71
C ARG A 253 5.73 -25.50 -81.92
N ARG A 254 4.81 -26.31 -82.46
CA ARG A 254 3.57 -26.70 -81.75
C ARG A 254 3.88 -27.46 -80.47
N THR A 255 4.74 -28.48 -80.55
CA THR A 255 5.18 -29.27 -79.39
C THR A 255 5.77 -28.36 -78.29
N LYS A 256 6.57 -27.37 -78.67
CA LYS A 256 7.14 -26.40 -77.74
C LYS A 256 6.11 -25.48 -77.10
N VAL A 257 5.13 -25.00 -77.85
CA VAL A 257 4.10 -24.15 -77.26
C VAL A 257 3.19 -24.95 -76.34
N GLU A 258 2.86 -26.19 -76.69
CA GLU A 258 2.10 -27.10 -75.81
C GLU A 258 2.85 -27.37 -74.50
N SER A 259 4.16 -27.65 -74.56
CA SER A 259 4.99 -27.83 -73.36
C SER A 259 5.04 -26.57 -72.50
N GLU A 260 5.21 -25.38 -73.09
CA GLU A 260 5.20 -24.10 -72.36
C GLU A 260 3.86 -23.82 -71.67
N GLN A 261 2.72 -24.10 -72.32
CA GLN A 261 1.41 -23.93 -71.69
C GLN A 261 1.20 -24.93 -70.55
N LEU A 262 1.67 -26.17 -70.72
CA LEU A 262 1.62 -27.18 -69.67
C LEU A 262 2.46 -26.76 -68.45
N VAL A 263 3.69 -26.26 -68.67
CA VAL A 263 4.56 -25.73 -67.60
C VAL A 263 3.89 -24.54 -66.90
N LYS A 264 3.32 -23.58 -67.64
CA LYS A 264 2.58 -22.45 -67.04
C LYS A 264 1.40 -22.89 -66.19
N ARG A 265 0.62 -23.87 -66.65
CA ARG A 265 -0.53 -24.41 -65.90
C ARG A 265 -0.06 -25.10 -64.61
N LYS A 266 0.96 -25.95 -64.71
CA LYS A 266 1.57 -26.61 -63.54
C LYS A 266 2.14 -25.58 -62.56
N ALA A 267 2.76 -24.51 -63.04
CA ALA A 267 3.26 -23.42 -62.18
C ALA A 267 2.13 -22.73 -61.40
N LEU A 268 0.99 -22.46 -62.04
CA LEU A 268 -0.17 -21.86 -61.37
C LEU A 268 -0.75 -22.78 -60.29
N THR A 269 -0.92 -24.07 -60.60
CA THR A 269 -1.39 -25.04 -59.60
C THR A 269 -0.40 -25.21 -58.46
N LEU A 270 0.91 -25.22 -58.74
CA LEU A 270 1.94 -25.26 -57.69
C LEU A 270 1.85 -24.03 -56.78
N ALA A 271 1.62 -22.83 -57.34
CA ALA A 271 1.41 -21.61 -56.56
C ALA A 271 0.17 -21.69 -55.65
N GLU A 272 -0.94 -22.24 -56.15
CA GLU A 272 -2.15 -22.48 -55.34
C GLU A 272 -1.88 -23.48 -54.19
N MET A 273 -1.17 -24.58 -54.48
CA MET A 273 -0.79 -25.57 -53.46
C MET A 273 0.17 -24.98 -52.41
N GLN A 274 1.12 -24.15 -52.83
CA GLN A 274 2.01 -23.42 -51.92
C GLN A 274 1.26 -22.45 -51.01
N ALA A 275 0.29 -21.69 -51.55
CA ALA A 275 -0.55 -20.81 -50.76
C ALA A 275 -1.40 -21.59 -49.73
N PHE A 276 -1.92 -22.77 -50.13
CA PHE A 276 -2.64 -23.65 -49.19
C PHE A 276 -1.73 -24.18 -48.08
N LEU A 277 -0.50 -24.62 -48.41
CA LEU A 277 0.48 -25.06 -47.42
C LEU A 277 0.83 -23.93 -46.45
N GLN A 278 1.06 -22.71 -46.96
CA GLN A 278 1.36 -21.55 -46.13
C GLN A 278 0.23 -21.29 -45.13
N LYS A 279 -1.04 -21.30 -45.57
CA LYS A 279 -2.20 -21.15 -44.69
C LYS A 279 -2.23 -22.21 -43.59
N ARG A 280 -1.92 -23.47 -43.93
CA ARG A 280 -1.87 -24.57 -42.94
C ARG A 280 -0.76 -24.38 -41.92
N VAL A 281 0.41 -23.90 -42.34
CA VAL A 281 1.53 -23.56 -41.45
C VAL A 281 1.14 -22.41 -40.51
N GLU A 282 0.48 -21.38 -41.02
CA GLU A 282 0.00 -20.25 -40.19
C GLU A 282 -1.04 -20.70 -39.15
N ASP A 283 -1.96 -21.59 -39.51
CA ASP A 283 -2.94 -22.12 -38.57
C ASP A 283 -2.30 -23.03 -37.50
N ASP A 284 -1.33 -23.85 -37.88
CA ASP A 284 -0.51 -24.66 -36.96
C ASP A 284 0.32 -23.79 -36.00
N GLU A 285 0.83 -22.66 -36.49
CA GLU A 285 1.55 -21.66 -35.72
C GLU A 285 0.65 -20.97 -34.69
N LYS A 286 -0.58 -20.58 -35.08
CA LYS A 286 -1.56 -19.99 -34.15
C LYS A 286 -1.84 -20.93 -32.97
N ILE A 287 -2.00 -22.23 -33.22
CA ILE A 287 -2.21 -23.21 -32.15
C ILE A 287 -0.99 -23.30 -31.23
N ARG A 288 0.23 -23.19 -31.77
CA ARG A 288 1.45 -23.13 -30.95
C ARG A 288 1.46 -21.90 -30.05
N MET A 289 1.16 -20.72 -30.61
CA MET A 289 1.06 -19.49 -29.84
C MET A 289 0.00 -19.57 -28.74
N ASP A 290 -1.15 -20.21 -29.01
CA ASP A 290 -2.19 -20.44 -28.00
C ASP A 290 -1.70 -21.35 -26.87
N ILE A 291 -0.95 -22.42 -27.18
CA ILE A 291 -0.32 -23.30 -26.18
C ILE A 291 0.64 -22.50 -25.30
N ASP A 292 1.48 -21.66 -25.88
CA ASP A 292 2.46 -20.86 -25.14
C ASP A 292 1.77 -19.84 -24.20
N LYS A 293 0.67 -19.22 -24.66
CA LYS A 293 -0.16 -18.34 -23.81
C LYS A 293 -0.73 -19.10 -22.61
N ILE A 294 -1.33 -20.27 -22.83
CA ILE A 294 -1.89 -21.09 -21.74
C ILE A 294 -0.80 -21.50 -20.74
N LEU A 295 0.39 -21.86 -21.22
CA LEU A 295 1.53 -22.18 -20.35
C LEU A 295 1.97 -20.98 -19.51
N SER A 296 2.00 -19.78 -20.09
CA SER A 296 2.32 -18.56 -19.35
C SER A 296 1.27 -18.25 -18.28
N GLU A 297 -0.02 -18.40 -18.60
CA GLU A 297 -1.12 -18.22 -17.64
C GLU A 297 -1.07 -19.25 -16.50
N LEU A 298 -0.75 -20.51 -16.81
CA LEU A 298 -0.54 -21.55 -15.80
C LEU A 298 0.61 -21.24 -14.84
N ASN A 299 1.71 -20.70 -15.35
CA ASN A 299 2.83 -20.31 -14.50
C ASN A 299 2.47 -19.13 -13.59
N MET A 300 1.81 -18.10 -14.12
CA MET A 300 1.31 -16.99 -13.31
C MET A 300 0.36 -17.47 -12.20
N LEU A 301 -0.58 -18.35 -12.54
CA LEU A 301 -1.52 -18.91 -11.58
C LEU A 301 -0.81 -19.73 -10.48
N ARG A 302 0.24 -20.49 -10.83
CA ARG A 302 1.05 -21.22 -9.85
C ARG A 302 1.81 -20.30 -8.91
N GLU A 303 2.36 -19.20 -9.43
CA GLU A 303 3.03 -18.18 -8.61
C GLU A 303 2.05 -17.46 -7.68
N GLU A 304 0.84 -17.15 -8.16
CA GLU A 304 -0.24 -16.59 -7.34
C GLU A 304 -0.66 -17.56 -6.24
N LYS A 305 -0.88 -18.83 -6.59
CA LYS A 305 -1.21 -19.90 -5.63
C LYS A 305 -0.12 -20.07 -4.58
N MET A 306 1.15 -20.09 -4.99
CA MET A 306 2.28 -20.21 -4.07
C MET A 306 2.36 -19.00 -3.12
N ARG A 307 2.21 -17.78 -3.63
CA ARG A 307 2.18 -16.56 -2.80
C ARG A 307 1.07 -16.64 -1.76
N PHE A 308 -0.13 -16.98 -2.20
CA PHE A 308 -1.28 -17.11 -1.31
C PHE A 308 -1.10 -18.19 -0.24
N GLN A 309 -0.54 -19.35 -0.59
CA GLN A 309 -0.30 -20.44 0.37
C GLN A 309 0.78 -20.10 1.41
N LEU A 310 1.72 -19.21 1.08
CA LEU A 310 2.76 -18.74 1.99
C LEU A 310 2.31 -17.52 2.82
N ASP A 311 1.41 -16.72 2.28
CA ASP A 311 0.86 -15.52 2.92
C ASP A 311 -0.30 -15.90 3.87
N LEU A 312 0.09 -16.35 5.06
CA LEU A 312 -0.85 -16.82 6.06
C LEU A 312 -1.45 -15.65 6.85
N ASN A 313 -2.79 -15.59 6.87
CA ASN A 313 -3.51 -14.66 7.72
C ASN A 313 -3.38 -15.06 9.20
N ILE A 314 -2.77 -14.19 9.99
CA ILE A 314 -2.61 -14.37 11.44
C ILE A 314 -3.39 -13.27 12.17
N GLN A 315 -4.27 -13.68 13.08
CA GLN A 315 -5.03 -12.75 13.91
C GLN A 315 -4.27 -12.39 15.17
N PHE A 316 -4.09 -11.09 15.41
CA PHE A 316 -3.51 -10.55 16.63
C PHE A 316 -4.55 -9.85 17.48
N LEU A 317 -4.48 -10.06 18.79
CA LEU A 317 -5.29 -9.33 19.76
C LEU A 317 -4.44 -8.23 20.39
N LEU A 318 -4.73 -6.99 20.03
CA LEU A 318 -4.05 -5.80 20.54
C LEU A 318 -5.00 -4.99 21.42
N LYS A 319 -4.46 -4.38 22.47
CA LYS A 319 -5.21 -3.47 23.33
C LYS A 319 -5.34 -2.09 22.68
N GLN A 320 -6.39 -1.36 23.05
CA GLN A 320 -6.54 0.04 22.67
C GLN A 320 -5.30 0.83 23.12
N GLY A 321 -4.73 1.62 22.20
CA GLY A 321 -3.46 2.34 22.40
C GLY A 321 -2.20 1.60 21.94
N GLN A 322 -2.31 0.33 21.51
CA GLN A 322 -1.23 -0.36 20.77
C GLN A 322 -1.39 -0.28 19.25
N VAL A 323 -2.53 0.26 18.80
CA VAL A 323 -2.85 0.52 17.40
C VAL A 323 -2.92 2.04 17.25
N GLU A 324 -1.96 2.59 16.52
CA GLU A 324 -1.85 4.02 16.24
C GLU A 324 -2.21 4.27 14.77
N LEU A 325 -3.51 4.25 14.48
CA LEU A 325 -4.05 4.53 13.14
C LEU A 325 -4.94 5.77 13.19
N GLU A 326 -4.78 6.66 12.22
CA GLU A 326 -5.63 7.85 12.09
C GLU A 326 -7.10 7.46 11.83
N SER A 327 -7.31 6.37 11.08
CA SER A 327 -8.61 5.76 10.76
C SER A 327 -9.23 4.98 11.93
N ALA A 328 -8.59 4.90 13.10
CA ALA A 328 -9.16 4.21 14.28
C ALA A 328 -10.46 4.86 14.83
N ALA A 329 -10.80 6.07 14.37
CA ALA A 329 -12.05 6.75 14.70
C ALA A 329 -13.24 6.32 13.81
N GLU A 330 -13.00 5.58 12.73
CA GLU A 330 -14.05 5.05 11.86
C GLU A 330 -14.69 3.78 12.45
N LEU A 331 -15.95 3.52 12.10
CA LEU A 331 -16.68 2.33 12.59
C LEU A 331 -15.99 1.02 12.16
N ILE A 332 -15.36 1.03 10.98
CA ILE A 332 -14.55 -0.07 10.45
C ILE A 332 -13.18 0.54 10.12
N PRO A 333 -12.16 0.32 10.96
CA PRO A 333 -10.84 0.89 10.71
C PRO A 333 -10.21 0.23 9.48
N ASP A 334 -9.65 1.05 8.59
CA ASP A 334 -8.81 0.58 7.48
C ASP A 334 -7.39 0.29 7.98
N TYR A 335 -6.92 -0.93 7.74
CA TYR A 335 -5.60 -1.44 8.14
C TYR A 335 -4.65 -1.63 6.95
N THR A 336 -5.01 -1.18 5.75
CA THR A 336 -4.23 -1.42 4.51
C THR A 336 -2.80 -0.87 4.61
N ASP A 337 -2.64 0.29 5.25
CA ASP A 337 -1.34 0.95 5.46
C ASP A 337 -0.71 0.60 6.83
N ALA A 338 -1.25 -0.38 7.55
CA ALA A 338 -0.77 -0.73 8.89
C ALA A 338 0.54 -1.53 8.82
N ILE A 339 1.50 -1.16 9.69
CA ILE A 339 2.80 -1.84 9.80
C ILE A 339 2.96 -2.40 11.21
N LEU A 340 3.30 -3.69 11.31
CA LEU A 340 3.61 -4.32 12.58
C LEU A 340 5.04 -4.02 13.01
N ILE A 341 5.20 -3.26 14.09
CA ILE A 341 6.51 -2.88 14.65
C ILE A 341 6.73 -3.59 15.98
N HIS A 342 7.92 -4.16 16.15
CA HIS A 342 8.28 -4.80 17.42
C HIS A 342 8.41 -3.75 18.54
N LYS A 343 7.80 -4.03 19.69
CA LYS A 343 7.72 -3.12 20.84
C LYS A 343 9.09 -2.61 21.32
N SER A 344 10.15 -3.42 21.19
CA SER A 344 11.50 -3.00 21.62
C SER A 344 11.98 -1.74 20.92
N VAL A 345 11.64 -1.55 19.64
CA VAL A 345 12.03 -0.36 18.87
C VAL A 345 11.45 0.90 19.52
N ILE A 346 10.18 0.84 19.92
CA ILE A 346 9.48 1.94 20.58
C ILE A 346 10.02 2.15 22.00
N GLU A 347 10.28 1.08 22.75
CA GLU A 347 10.83 1.16 24.11
C GLU A 347 12.25 1.73 24.13
N GLU A 348 13.10 1.33 23.18
CA GLU A 348 14.46 1.85 23.00
C GLU A 348 14.44 3.35 22.68
N LEU A 349 13.59 3.77 21.74
CA LEU A 349 13.38 5.19 21.43
C LEU A 349 12.89 5.97 22.66
N ASN A 350 11.92 5.43 23.42
CA ASN A 350 11.41 6.05 24.64
C ASN A 350 12.48 6.14 25.74
N CYS A 351 13.39 5.17 25.84
CA CYS A 351 14.54 5.23 26.74
C CYS A 351 15.52 6.34 26.32
N ILE A 352 15.81 6.47 25.03
CA ILE A 352 16.66 7.54 24.49
C ILE A 352 16.02 8.91 24.75
N ILE A 353 14.73 9.07 24.47
CA ILE A 353 13.98 10.31 24.71
C ILE A 353 14.03 10.69 26.19
N ARG A 354 13.79 9.74 27.09
CA ARG A 354 13.88 9.98 28.54
C ARG A 354 15.29 10.40 28.97
N ALA A 355 16.32 9.70 28.50
CA ALA A 355 17.71 10.05 28.81
C ALA A 355 18.09 11.46 28.30
N GLN A 356 17.61 11.86 27.12
CA GLN A 356 17.81 13.22 26.62
C GLN A 356 17.00 14.26 27.42
N GLY A 357 15.79 13.92 27.84
CA GLY A 357 14.97 14.73 28.73
C GLY A 357 15.67 14.97 30.08
N GLU A 358 16.24 13.93 30.68
CA GLU A 358 17.02 14.02 31.93
C GLU A 358 18.25 14.91 31.75
N LYS A 359 19.00 14.77 30.64
CA LYS A 359 20.13 15.66 30.34
C LYS A 359 19.70 17.12 30.21
N LYS A 360 18.56 17.38 29.55
CA LYS A 360 18.01 18.73 29.43
C LYS A 360 17.62 19.30 30.79
N ILE A 361 16.97 18.51 31.64
CA ILE A 361 16.59 18.91 33.00
C ILE A 361 17.84 19.19 33.82
N ALA A 362 18.87 18.34 33.77
CA ALA A 362 20.12 18.55 34.47
C ALA A 362 20.78 19.88 34.07
N SER A 363 20.88 20.16 32.76
CA SER A 363 21.40 21.42 32.25
C SER A 363 20.56 22.64 32.70
N MET A 364 19.23 22.50 32.73
CA MET A 364 18.34 23.55 33.26
C MET A 364 18.56 23.80 34.76
N VAL A 365 18.81 22.75 35.55
CA VAL A 365 19.10 22.86 36.98
C VAL A 365 20.45 23.54 37.19
N GLU A 366 21.49 23.14 36.45
CA GLU A 366 22.80 23.79 36.49
C GLU A 366 22.70 25.28 36.15
N SER A 367 21.95 25.64 35.11
CA SER A 367 21.74 27.05 34.74
C SER A 367 20.99 27.84 35.81
N LYS A 368 20.00 27.22 36.47
CA LYS A 368 19.26 27.82 37.59
C LYS A 368 20.20 28.06 38.78
N ASP A 369 21.02 27.06 39.14
CA ASP A 369 21.92 27.15 40.28
C ASP A 369 23.09 28.11 40.02
N PHE A 370 23.58 28.19 38.79
CA PHE A 370 24.53 29.22 38.35
C PHE A 370 23.96 30.63 38.53
N SER A 371 22.71 30.85 38.10
CA SER A 371 22.03 32.13 38.27
C SER A 371 21.84 32.49 39.75
N LYS A 372 21.47 31.51 40.59
CA LYS A 372 21.42 31.70 42.06
C LYS A 372 22.77 32.11 42.63
N GLY A 373 23.86 31.47 42.18
CA GLY A 373 25.23 31.82 42.58
C GLY A 373 25.59 33.26 42.23
N ILE A 374 25.22 33.73 41.03
CA ILE A 374 25.40 35.13 40.62
C ILE A 374 24.63 36.07 41.56
N PHE A 375 23.35 35.81 41.80
CA PHE A 375 22.55 36.65 42.70
C PHE A 375 23.12 36.71 44.12
N GLN A 376 23.64 35.60 44.64
CA GLN A 376 24.26 35.54 45.95
C GLN A 376 25.56 36.38 45.99
N LEU A 377 26.41 36.27 44.97
CA LEU A 377 27.62 37.07 44.85
C LEU A 377 27.32 38.57 44.70
N GLU A 378 26.30 38.94 43.92
CA GLU A 378 25.85 40.33 43.80
C GLU A 378 25.38 40.89 45.14
N TRP A 379 24.62 40.10 45.90
CA TRP A 379 24.18 40.48 47.24
C TRP A 379 25.36 40.66 48.20
N GLU A 380 26.32 39.74 48.21
CA GLU A 380 27.54 39.85 49.03
C GLU A 380 28.37 41.07 48.66
N HIS A 381 28.54 41.34 47.36
CA HIS A 381 29.23 42.53 46.88
C HIS A 381 28.52 43.81 47.32
N LYS A 382 27.19 43.86 47.26
CA LYS A 382 26.40 45.01 47.73
C LYS A 382 26.57 45.21 49.24
N LYS A 383 26.54 44.14 50.03
CA LYS A 383 26.81 44.17 51.47
C LYS A 383 28.20 44.71 51.78
N MET A 384 29.23 44.23 51.07
CA MET A 384 30.61 44.70 51.25
C MET A 384 30.78 46.16 50.86
N LYS A 385 30.10 46.63 49.80
CA LYS A 385 30.06 48.07 49.46
C LYS A 385 29.46 48.91 50.58
N MET A 386 28.31 48.51 51.14
CA MET A 386 27.69 49.23 52.26
C MET A 386 28.60 49.26 53.49
N LEU A 387 29.28 48.16 53.81
CA LEU A 387 30.27 48.10 54.90
C LEU A 387 31.45 49.04 54.63
N MET A 388 31.94 49.10 53.39
CA MET A 388 33.01 50.01 52.99
C MET A 388 32.58 51.47 53.12
N GLU A 389 31.36 51.81 52.72
CA GLU A 389 30.77 53.14 52.88
C GLU A 389 30.64 53.52 54.36
N ASP A 390 30.15 52.62 55.21
CA ASP A 390 30.04 52.82 56.66
C ASP A 390 31.42 53.02 57.32
N LEU A 391 32.41 52.20 56.97
CA LEU A 391 33.79 52.36 57.45
C LEU A 391 34.42 53.66 56.97
N ASN A 392 34.19 54.07 55.72
CA ASN A 392 34.65 55.35 55.20
C ASN A 392 33.97 56.52 55.92
N GLN A 393 32.68 56.41 56.25
CA GLN A 393 31.98 57.41 57.03
C GLN A 393 32.56 57.50 58.44
N LYS A 394 32.77 56.38 59.13
CA LYS A 394 33.45 56.33 60.43
C LYS A 394 34.85 56.92 60.38
N ALA A 395 35.62 56.66 59.32
CA ALA A 395 36.94 57.25 59.14
C ALA A 395 36.87 58.76 58.96
N ARG A 396 35.90 59.27 58.19
CA ARG A 396 35.62 60.72 58.08
C ARG A 396 35.19 61.31 59.42
N ASP A 397 34.34 60.62 60.16
CA ASP A 397 33.89 61.07 61.49
C ASP A 397 35.08 61.14 62.45
N ILE A 398 36.01 60.18 62.42
CA ILE A 398 37.26 60.20 63.20
C ILE A 398 38.18 61.34 62.74
N GLN A 399 38.29 61.62 61.45
CA GLN A 399 39.06 62.76 60.94
C GLN A 399 38.44 64.09 61.35
N ASN A 400 37.11 64.15 61.43
CA ASN A 400 36.34 65.32 61.86
C ASN A 400 36.25 65.46 63.38
N LEU A 401 36.58 64.41 64.15
CA LEU A 401 36.83 64.53 65.58
C LEU A 401 38.01 65.47 65.76
N HIS A 402 37.71 66.68 66.21
CA HIS A 402 38.74 67.59 66.70
C HIS A 402 39.50 66.90 67.83
N VAL A 403 40.74 66.50 67.53
CA VAL A 403 41.71 66.03 68.51
C VAL A 403 42.00 67.20 69.44
N SER A 404 41.26 67.25 70.56
CA SER A 404 41.68 68.04 71.71
C SER A 404 43.08 67.56 72.10
N ARG A 405 44.02 68.51 72.15
CA ARG A 405 45.42 68.33 72.57
C ARG A 405 45.49 67.33 73.73
N ASP A 406 45.85 66.09 73.44
CA ASP A 406 46.50 65.11 74.33
C ASP A 406 46.48 63.72 73.66
N ARG A 407 47.46 63.45 72.78
CA ARG A 407 48.08 62.13 72.50
C ARG A 407 48.85 62.14 71.17
N GLN A 408 50.13 62.51 71.24
CA GLN A 408 51.16 62.09 70.29
C GLN A 408 52.13 61.22 71.08
N LEU A 409 52.00 59.89 71.06
CA LEU A 409 53.00 58.99 71.67
C LEU A 409 52.85 57.50 71.30
N VAL A 410 52.56 57.13 70.05
CA VAL A 410 52.73 55.73 69.61
C VAL A 410 53.10 55.68 68.12
N SER A 411 54.40 55.75 67.80
CA SER A 411 54.89 55.60 66.41
C SER A 411 56.18 54.78 66.27
N ASN A 412 56.67 54.07 67.30
CA ASN A 412 58.03 53.50 67.26
C ASN A 412 58.19 52.02 67.69
N PHE A 413 57.33 51.10 67.22
CA PHE A 413 57.53 49.66 67.48
C PHE A 413 57.33 48.76 66.25
N SER A 414 57.94 49.10 65.10
CA SER A 414 57.79 48.35 63.83
C SER A 414 58.99 47.49 63.40
N TYR A 415 60.00 47.26 64.24
CA TYR A 415 61.28 46.71 63.72
C TYR A 415 61.83 45.56 64.56
N LEU A 416 61.26 44.35 64.51
CA LEU A 416 62.01 43.13 64.92
C LEU A 416 61.33 41.81 64.49
N LEU A 417 61.39 41.42 63.22
CA LEU A 417 61.21 40.00 62.84
C LEU A 417 61.75 39.65 61.44
N HIS A 418 63.07 39.44 61.29
CA HIS A 418 63.62 38.70 60.14
C HIS A 418 64.84 37.87 60.58
N SER A 419 64.75 36.53 60.52
CA SER A 419 65.88 35.61 60.68
C SER A 419 66.09 34.76 59.42
N THR A 420 67.37 34.56 59.10
CA THR A 420 67.93 33.99 57.87
C THR A 420 68.23 32.49 58.00
N GLY A 421 67.29 31.62 57.58
CA GLY A 421 67.46 30.15 57.55
C GLY A 421 66.98 29.43 56.28
N ASN A 422 66.34 30.11 55.32
CA ASN A 422 65.55 29.44 54.27
C ASN A 422 66.16 29.38 52.85
N THR A 423 67.41 29.84 52.63
CA THR A 423 67.94 30.03 51.26
C THR A 423 68.38 28.73 50.55
N GLN A 424 68.90 27.71 51.23
CA GLN A 424 69.31 26.44 50.59
C GLN A 424 68.14 25.51 50.26
N LEU A 425 67.14 25.42 51.15
CA LEU A 425 65.94 24.62 50.95
C LEU A 425 65.08 25.21 49.81
N HIS A 426 65.05 26.54 49.69
CA HIS A 426 64.44 27.25 48.57
C HIS A 426 65.08 26.89 47.22
N LYS A 427 66.42 26.84 47.12
CA LYS A 427 67.12 26.49 45.87
C LYS A 427 66.80 25.06 45.38
N LYS A 428 66.67 24.09 46.28
CA LYS A 428 66.32 22.70 45.91
C LYS A 428 64.85 22.60 45.46
N ASN A 429 63.94 23.29 46.15
CA ASN A 429 62.53 23.36 45.78
C ASN A 429 62.30 24.06 44.43
N VAL A 430 63.05 25.12 44.12
CA VAL A 430 62.98 25.81 42.83
C VAL A 430 63.43 24.90 41.69
N LYS A 431 64.52 24.12 41.85
CA LYS A 431 64.96 23.16 40.83
C LYS A 431 63.95 22.03 40.58
N ASN A 432 63.31 21.52 41.63
CA ASN A 432 62.26 20.50 41.48
C ASN A 432 61.02 21.06 40.77
N ARG A 433 60.59 22.29 41.12
CA ARG A 433 59.49 22.98 40.43
C ARG A 433 59.82 23.28 38.95
N GLN A 434 61.05 23.67 38.63
CA GLN A 434 61.48 23.85 37.24
C GLN A 434 61.42 22.55 36.42
N LYS A 435 61.77 21.40 37.01
CA LYS A 435 61.63 20.10 36.32
C LYS A 435 60.16 19.74 36.09
N ALA A 436 59.29 19.97 37.08
CA ALA A 436 57.85 19.74 36.94
C ALA A 436 57.24 20.67 35.88
N PHE A 437 57.69 21.93 35.82
CA PHE A 437 57.25 22.90 34.81
C PHE A 437 57.59 22.43 33.38
N LYS A 438 58.84 21.97 33.15
CA LYS A 438 59.27 21.44 31.85
C LYS A 438 58.48 20.18 31.42
N GLU A 439 58.11 19.33 32.37
CA GLU A 439 57.28 18.15 32.09
C GLU A 439 55.85 18.55 31.72
N LEU A 440 55.28 19.54 32.41
CA LEU A 440 53.97 20.10 32.09
C LEU A 440 53.97 20.79 30.72
N GLU A 441 54.99 21.57 30.37
CA GLU A 441 55.13 22.18 29.04
C GLU A 441 55.14 21.13 27.92
N LYS A 442 55.86 20.02 28.11
CA LYS A 442 55.84 18.91 27.14
C LYS A 442 54.45 18.30 26.99
N ARG A 443 53.73 18.09 28.10
CA ARG A 443 52.35 17.55 28.07
C ARG A 443 51.37 18.50 27.39
N ILE A 444 51.52 19.81 27.63
CA ILE A 444 50.73 20.85 26.97
C ILE A 444 50.98 20.80 25.46
N CYS A 445 52.24 20.77 25.02
CA CYS A 445 52.58 20.69 23.59
C CYS A 445 52.00 19.43 22.91
N LEU A 446 52.07 18.26 23.57
CA LEU A 446 51.46 17.03 23.04
C LEU A 446 49.93 17.14 22.95
N LYS A 447 49.28 17.79 23.92
CA LYS A 447 47.82 18.02 23.90
C LYS A 447 47.42 19.04 22.85
N GLU A 448 48.20 20.09 22.63
CA GLU A 448 47.98 21.06 21.55
C GLU A 448 48.06 20.40 20.17
N GLN A 449 49.05 19.52 19.94
CA GLN A 449 49.14 18.75 18.70
C GLN A 449 47.94 17.80 18.50
N ALA A 450 47.47 17.14 19.56
CA ALA A 450 46.28 16.30 19.49
C ALA A 450 45.01 17.11 19.19
N ASN A 451 44.85 18.27 19.85
CA ASN A 451 43.73 19.19 19.61
C ASN A 451 43.73 19.74 18.18
N TYR A 452 44.93 20.02 17.63
CA TYR A 452 45.06 20.46 16.25
C TYR A 452 44.58 19.39 15.26
N LYS A 453 44.98 18.12 15.46
CA LYS A 453 44.49 16.99 14.65
C LYS A 453 42.98 16.83 14.72
N LEU A 454 42.41 16.87 15.94
CA LEU A 454 40.96 16.80 16.14
C LEU A 454 40.23 17.96 15.47
N SER A 455 40.84 19.16 15.43
CA SER A 455 40.25 20.32 14.75
C SER A 455 40.24 20.15 13.23
N GLN A 456 41.27 19.52 12.66
CA GLN A 456 41.30 19.16 11.24
C GLN A 456 40.22 18.12 10.90
N GLU A 457 40.11 17.06 11.71
CA GLU A 457 39.08 16.03 11.56
C GLU A 457 37.66 16.62 11.68
N LEU A 458 37.44 17.54 12.63
CA LEU A 458 36.17 18.25 12.78
C LEU A 458 35.81 19.04 11.52
N GLN A 459 36.80 19.73 10.91
CA GLN A 459 36.59 20.51 9.70
C GLN A 459 36.19 19.63 8.52
N GLU A 460 36.84 18.48 8.34
CA GLU A 460 36.51 17.51 7.29
C GLU A 460 35.09 16.95 7.47
N VAL A 461 34.73 16.58 8.70
CA VAL A 461 33.37 16.10 9.01
C VAL A 461 32.34 17.19 8.73
N LEU A 462 32.62 18.45 9.10
CA LEU A 462 31.69 19.56 8.90
C LEU A 462 31.43 19.86 7.42
N VAL A 463 32.46 19.77 6.57
CA VAL A 463 32.31 19.84 5.10
C VAL A 463 31.40 18.71 4.62
N SER A 464 31.67 17.46 5.01
CA SER A 464 30.87 16.31 4.57
C SER A 464 29.40 16.38 5.01
N VAL A 465 29.12 16.96 6.19
CA VAL A 465 27.75 17.16 6.69
C VAL A 465 27.06 18.28 5.91
N SER A 466 27.78 19.35 5.57
CA SER A 466 27.22 20.46 4.80
C SER A 466 26.83 20.03 3.37
N GLU A 467 27.65 19.21 2.72
CA GLU A 467 27.36 18.66 1.39
C GLU A 467 26.12 17.74 1.41
N ARG A 468 26.02 16.84 2.40
CA ARG A 468 24.85 15.97 2.57
C ARG A 468 23.57 16.75 2.88
N ARG A 469 23.66 17.80 3.70
CA ARG A 469 22.51 18.66 4.01
C ARG A 469 22.01 19.36 2.75
N HIS A 470 22.92 19.89 1.93
CA HIS A 470 22.54 20.56 0.69
C HIS A 470 21.87 19.60 -0.32
N ILE A 471 22.39 18.37 -0.45
CA ILE A 471 21.76 17.33 -1.28
C ILE A 471 20.34 17.01 -0.78
N PHE A 472 20.17 16.86 0.53
CA PHE A 472 18.87 16.56 1.14
C PHE A 472 17.84 17.68 0.90
N GLU A 473 18.24 18.93 1.08
CA GLU A 473 17.36 20.10 0.86
C GLU A 473 16.89 20.18 -0.61
N LEU A 474 17.79 19.96 -1.57
CA LEU A 474 17.45 19.99 -3.00
C LEU A 474 16.51 18.85 -3.43
N VAL A 475 16.66 17.67 -2.84
CA VAL A 475 15.78 16.52 -3.14
C VAL A 475 14.41 16.71 -2.49
N SER A 476 14.36 17.23 -1.26
CA SER A 476 13.11 17.46 -0.52
C SER A 476 12.25 18.55 -1.16
N GLU A 477 12.84 19.67 -1.60
CA GLU A 477 12.07 20.74 -2.25
C GLU A 477 11.46 20.31 -3.59
N LYS A 478 12.15 19.46 -4.37
CA LYS A 478 11.63 18.95 -5.64
C LYS A 478 10.45 18.00 -5.41
N ALA A 479 10.62 17.03 -4.51
CA ALA A 479 9.55 16.08 -4.17
C ALA A 479 8.31 16.79 -3.58
N ALA A 480 8.49 17.81 -2.75
CA ALA A 480 7.38 18.56 -2.17
C ALA A 480 6.58 19.37 -3.21
N LYS A 481 7.26 19.94 -4.22
CA LYS A 481 6.61 20.69 -5.30
C LYS A 481 5.81 19.78 -6.24
N GLU A 482 6.36 18.62 -6.59
CA GLU A 482 5.68 17.63 -7.43
C GLU A 482 4.43 17.08 -6.73
N HIS A 483 4.57 16.69 -5.45
CA HIS A 483 3.43 16.21 -4.65
C HIS A 483 2.32 17.26 -4.48
N TYR A 484 2.67 18.53 -4.30
CA TYR A 484 1.68 19.61 -4.22
C TYR A 484 0.92 19.80 -5.55
N GLN A 485 1.61 19.70 -6.69
CA GLN A 485 0.97 19.79 -8.01
C GLN A 485 0.00 18.63 -8.25
N ASP A 486 0.38 17.42 -7.87
CA ASP A 486 -0.48 16.24 -7.98
C ASP A 486 -1.74 16.35 -7.12
N ILE A 487 -1.63 16.87 -5.89
CA ILE A 487 -2.80 17.13 -5.02
C ILE A 487 -3.76 18.13 -5.67
N VAL A 488 -3.23 19.22 -6.23
CA VAL A 488 -4.05 20.26 -6.87
C VAL A 488 -4.77 19.69 -8.11
N GLN A 489 -4.07 18.92 -8.94
CA GLN A 489 -4.69 18.28 -10.11
C GLN A 489 -5.76 17.26 -9.70
N ARG A 490 -5.49 16.43 -8.69
CA ARG A 490 -6.48 15.47 -8.18
C ARG A 490 -7.73 16.17 -7.65
N ARG A 491 -7.57 17.28 -6.93
CA ARG A 491 -8.70 18.07 -6.43
C ARG A 491 -9.55 18.62 -7.57
N GLN A 492 -8.94 19.19 -8.60
CA GLN A 492 -9.65 19.69 -9.79
C GLN A 492 -10.45 18.59 -10.49
N LEU A 493 -9.87 17.39 -10.64
CA LEU A 493 -10.57 16.25 -11.25
C LEU A 493 -11.76 15.76 -10.41
N VAL A 494 -11.63 15.75 -9.08
CA VAL A 494 -12.71 15.37 -8.17
C VAL A 494 -13.85 16.39 -8.19
N ASP A 495 -13.53 17.69 -8.22
CA ASP A 495 -14.54 18.74 -8.29
C ASP A 495 -15.30 18.67 -9.63
N LEU A 496 -14.60 18.43 -10.74
CA LEU A 496 -15.23 18.20 -12.06
C LEU A 496 -16.15 16.97 -12.05
N ALA A 497 -15.72 15.87 -11.44
CA ALA A 497 -16.53 14.65 -11.35
C ALA A 497 -17.80 14.86 -10.51
N LYS A 498 -17.73 15.70 -9.46
CA LYS A 498 -18.90 16.07 -8.66
C LYS A 498 -19.89 16.92 -9.44
N GLU A 499 -19.41 17.90 -10.21
CA GLU A 499 -20.25 18.73 -11.09
C GLU A 499 -20.98 17.85 -12.12
N GLN A 500 -20.24 16.93 -12.77
CA GLN A 500 -20.84 15.97 -13.71
C GLN A 500 -21.88 15.06 -13.06
N ALA A 501 -21.64 14.58 -11.84
CA ALA A 501 -22.60 13.76 -11.12
C ALA A 501 -23.88 14.54 -10.77
N GLN A 502 -23.77 15.83 -10.42
CA GLN A 502 -24.91 16.70 -10.20
C GLN A 502 -25.71 16.91 -11.47
N GLU A 503 -25.07 17.18 -12.61
CA GLU A 503 -25.74 17.30 -13.91
C GLU A 503 -26.48 16.01 -14.29
N ILE A 504 -25.86 14.85 -14.11
CA ILE A 504 -26.50 13.55 -14.36
C ILE A 504 -27.73 13.37 -13.47
N SER A 505 -27.66 13.73 -12.20
CA SER A 505 -28.80 13.64 -11.27
C SER A 505 -29.95 14.54 -11.69
N ILE A 506 -29.66 15.78 -12.12
CA ILE A 506 -30.67 16.70 -12.65
C ILE A 506 -31.31 16.13 -13.93
N LEU A 507 -30.51 15.62 -14.85
CA LEU A 507 -31.00 15.01 -16.09
C LEU A 507 -31.86 13.77 -15.82
N GLN A 508 -31.49 12.93 -14.85
CA GLN A 508 -32.29 11.77 -14.42
C GLN A 508 -33.64 12.21 -13.86
N ALA A 509 -33.66 13.22 -12.98
CA ALA A 509 -34.90 13.78 -12.43
C ALA A 509 -35.80 14.38 -13.53
N GLU A 510 -35.23 15.05 -14.53
CA GLU A 510 -35.99 15.60 -15.65
C GLU A 510 -36.56 14.49 -16.56
N VAL A 511 -35.79 13.41 -16.78
CA VAL A 511 -36.27 12.21 -17.49
C VAL A 511 -37.42 11.55 -16.72
N GLU A 512 -37.32 11.39 -15.41
CA GLU A 512 -38.41 10.87 -14.58
C GLU A 512 -39.64 11.77 -14.63
N ARG A 513 -39.46 13.10 -14.55
CA ARG A 513 -40.57 14.07 -14.70
C ARG A 513 -41.27 13.93 -16.06
N LEU A 514 -40.51 13.77 -17.15
CA LEU A 514 -41.06 13.55 -18.49
C LEU A 514 -41.74 12.18 -18.64
N ARG A 515 -41.22 11.14 -17.98
CA ARG A 515 -41.87 9.83 -17.90
C ARG A 515 -43.21 9.91 -17.17
N MET A 516 -43.27 10.57 -16.01
CA MET A 516 -44.50 10.75 -15.23
C MET A 516 -45.57 11.58 -15.98
N ARG A 517 -45.15 12.48 -16.87
CA ARG A 517 -46.06 13.24 -17.74
C ARG A 517 -46.63 12.40 -18.88
N THR A 518 -45.90 11.38 -19.34
CA THR A 518 -46.30 10.52 -20.47
C THR A 518 -47.02 9.24 -20.01
N PHE A 519 -46.71 8.78 -18.80
CA PHE A 519 -47.28 7.61 -18.15
C PHE A 519 -47.58 7.95 -16.69
N PRO A 520 -48.85 8.11 -16.27
CA PRO A 520 -49.18 8.29 -14.87
C PRO A 520 -48.81 7.01 -14.10
N ALA A 521 -47.78 7.06 -13.26
CA ALA A 521 -47.44 5.96 -12.36
C ALA A 521 -48.27 6.09 -11.08
N LEU A 522 -49.07 5.07 -10.77
CA LEU A 522 -49.74 4.90 -9.48
C LEU A 522 -48.67 4.48 -8.46
N LEU A 523 -48.11 5.44 -7.72
CA LEU A 523 -47.29 5.16 -6.55
C LEU A 523 -48.21 4.82 -5.38
N GLU A 524 -48.18 3.55 -4.94
CA GLU A 524 -48.79 3.11 -3.70
C GLU A 524 -48.06 3.81 -2.53
N MET A 525 -48.76 4.73 -1.88
CA MET A 525 -48.33 5.32 -0.62
C MET A 525 -48.62 4.31 0.48
N GLU A 526 -47.59 3.61 0.97
CA GLU A 526 -47.66 2.87 2.22
C GLU A 526 -47.83 3.89 3.37
N TYR A 527 -48.91 3.74 4.14
CA TYR A 527 -49.28 4.57 5.29
C TYR A 527 -48.50 4.24 6.56
#